data_AF-A0A3D1RCT3-F1
#
_entry.id   AF-A0A3D1RCT3-F1
#
_cell.length_a   1.000
_cell.length_b   1.000
_cell.length_c   1.000
_cell.angle_alpha   90.00
_cell.angle_beta   90.00
_cell.angle_gamma   90.00
#
_symmetry.space_group_name_H-M   'P 1'
#
loop_
_entity.id
_entity.type
_entity.pdbx_description
1 polymer ?
#
loop_
_entity_poly.entity_id
_entity_poly.type
_entity_poly.pdbx_seq_one_letter_code
_entity_poly.pdbx_strand_id
1 'polypeptide(L)'
;MGWSGKGIGGVLGRGIAHLLGAGEGGEEEYPVAVDALTWTRGMGPSGPGMCLTIEVSPARRVRDGAQALVWLQYDEDCYVEAALDDYADSDGDLCVAGELGERDGDASRAQLYLPWAALPSIKGDCLCQVSVVDGEEVLGNQWFELTLPNRATREVHSALGALAYAAAAMIQPARELSESEAYAATRLMTGYFELDEVGQEVASRLFARAERKRPDFEKAARLVRDEIEPDNYSLVIDFLGEVARAAGAFTSRDQAFIQRLADAIGAGPTRGGAPSSASEDVVVRSFRTLELEPGARLDEVRAAYRRLALDYHPDKVETLAAGFREYATARMQAINEAYQVLKAHLAGK
;
A
#
# COMPACT_ATOMS: atom_id res chain seq x y z
N MET A 1 5.23 19.06 10.39
CA MET A 1 6.04 17.92 10.84
C MET A 1 6.13 16.94 9.68
N GLY A 2 7.34 16.57 9.27
CA GLY A 2 7.55 15.65 8.14
C GLY A 2 7.48 14.21 8.62
N TRP A 3 6.70 13.37 7.94
CA TRP A 3 6.63 11.94 8.19
C TRP A 3 7.92 11.27 7.70
N SER A 4 8.63 10.54 8.56
CA SER A 4 9.83 9.80 8.16
C SER A 4 9.42 8.46 7.53
N GLY A 5 9.09 8.46 6.24
CA GLY A 5 9.01 7.24 5.44
C GLY A 5 10.40 6.83 4.96
N LYS A 6 11.29 6.41 5.86
CA LYS A 6 12.54 5.74 5.45
C LYS A 6 12.33 4.24 5.60
N GLY A 7 12.22 3.54 4.47
CA GLY A 7 12.53 2.12 4.42
C GLY A 7 13.92 1.91 4.99
N ILE A 8 14.05 0.93 5.87
CA ILE A 8 15.17 0.80 6.80
C ILE A 8 16.38 0.26 6.03
N GLY A 9 17.07 1.16 5.33
CA GLY A 9 18.38 0.87 4.75
C GLY A 9 19.43 0.77 5.85
N GLY A 10 19.55 -0.40 6.48
CA GLY A 10 20.82 -0.87 7.04
C GLY A 10 20.93 -1.14 8.54
N VAL A 11 19.84 -1.36 9.31
CA VAL A 11 19.97 -1.55 10.77
C VAL A 11 19.43 -2.87 11.34
N LEU A 12 18.58 -3.66 10.68
CA LEU A 12 17.91 -4.77 11.37
C LEU A 12 18.20 -6.16 10.77
N GLY A 13 18.70 -7.04 11.64
CA GLY A 13 18.81 -8.48 11.46
C GLY A 13 17.45 -9.18 11.50
N ARG A 14 17.44 -10.47 11.87
CA ARG A 14 16.24 -11.36 11.89
C ARG A 14 15.08 -10.71 12.66
N GLY A 15 13.86 -11.23 12.63
CA GLY A 15 12.80 -10.77 13.56
C GLY A 15 13.35 -10.65 15.01
N ILE A 16 12.75 -9.84 15.89
CA ILE A 16 13.35 -9.54 17.22
C ILE A 16 13.61 -10.77 18.10
N ALA A 17 13.16 -11.97 17.72
CA ALA A 17 13.57 -13.25 18.30
C ALA A 17 15.10 -13.38 18.52
N HIS A 18 15.93 -12.79 17.67
CA HIS A 18 17.39 -12.77 17.87
C HIS A 18 17.85 -11.77 18.94
N LEU A 19 17.08 -10.70 19.20
CA LEU A 19 17.32 -9.67 20.22
C LEU A 19 16.69 -10.03 21.57
N LEU A 20 15.56 -10.73 21.57
CA LEU A 20 14.84 -11.17 22.76
C LEU A 20 15.45 -12.40 23.44
N GLY A 21 16.37 -13.10 22.76
CA GLY A 21 16.95 -14.35 23.24
C GLY A 21 15.92 -15.49 23.32
N ALA A 22 16.37 -16.72 23.15
CA ALA A 22 15.55 -17.88 23.48
C ALA A 22 15.41 -17.95 25.02
N GLY A 23 14.44 -17.22 25.58
CA GLY A 23 14.19 -17.11 27.01
C GLY A 23 12.74 -17.42 27.34
N GLU A 24 12.51 -18.46 28.13
CA GLU A 24 11.22 -18.85 28.67
C GLU A 24 10.60 -17.73 29.53
N GLY A 25 9.39 -17.31 29.17
CA GLY A 25 8.30 -16.82 30.04
C GLY A 25 8.66 -16.19 31.40
N GLY A 26 9.41 -15.10 31.42
CA GLY A 26 9.48 -14.17 32.54
C GLY A 26 8.98 -12.79 32.12
N GLU A 27 8.22 -12.10 32.97
CA GLU A 27 7.93 -10.66 32.81
C GLU A 27 9.24 -9.87 32.91
N GLU A 28 9.96 -9.70 31.80
CA GLU A 28 11.06 -8.75 31.72
C GLU A 28 10.49 -7.33 31.90
N GLU A 29 10.82 -6.69 33.02
CA GLU A 29 10.39 -5.33 33.31
C GLU A 29 11.24 -4.37 32.47
N TYR A 30 10.74 -4.06 31.27
CA TYR A 30 11.41 -3.16 30.34
C TYR A 30 11.57 -1.74 30.92
N PRO A 31 12.68 -1.04 30.63
CA PRO A 31 12.92 0.32 31.14
C PRO A 31 11.98 1.39 30.57
N VAL A 32 11.28 1.08 29.47
CA VAL A 32 10.27 1.91 28.81
C VAL A 32 9.00 1.07 28.60
N ALA A 33 7.88 1.59 29.08
CA ALA A 33 6.55 1.10 28.75
C ALA A 33 6.10 1.67 27.39
N VAL A 34 5.53 0.82 26.55
CA VAL A 34 4.78 1.25 25.35
C VAL A 34 3.33 1.40 25.77
N ASP A 35 2.89 2.63 25.98
CA ASP A 35 1.62 2.96 26.62
C ASP A 35 0.44 2.84 25.66
N ALA A 36 0.64 3.23 24.40
CA ALA A 36 -0.41 3.26 23.40
C ALA A 36 0.12 3.07 21.98
N LEU A 37 -0.69 2.39 21.17
CA LEU A 37 -0.60 2.35 19.73
C LEU A 37 -1.95 2.79 19.15
N THR A 38 -1.94 3.83 18.32
CA THR A 38 -3.13 4.28 17.59
C THR A 38 -2.80 4.46 16.12
N TRP A 39 -3.82 4.46 15.28
CA TRP A 39 -3.63 4.70 13.85
C TRP A 39 -4.75 5.53 13.25
N THR A 40 -4.40 6.27 12.21
CA THR A 40 -5.36 6.99 11.36
C THR A 40 -5.03 6.76 9.89
N ARG A 41 -6.02 6.93 9.00
CA ARG A 41 -5.72 7.05 7.58
C ARG A 41 -4.96 8.34 7.33
N GLY A 42 -3.96 8.27 6.48
CA GLY A 42 -3.16 9.43 6.11
C GLY A 42 -2.44 9.25 4.79
N MET A 43 -1.76 10.32 4.37
CA MET A 43 -1.00 10.37 3.13
C MET A 43 0.49 10.46 3.45
N GLY A 44 1.29 9.61 2.81
CA GLY A 44 2.74 9.60 2.91
C GLY A 44 3.43 9.58 1.55
N PRO A 45 4.77 9.43 1.52
CA PRO A 45 5.58 9.48 0.30
C PRO A 45 5.36 8.33 -0.69
N SER A 46 4.42 7.44 -0.42
CA SER A 46 4.04 6.32 -1.31
C SER A 46 2.54 6.25 -1.53
N GLY A 47 1.81 7.34 -1.24
CA GLY A 47 0.37 7.44 -1.43
C GLY A 47 -0.40 7.41 -0.11
N PRO A 48 -1.63 6.90 -0.10
CA PRO A 48 -2.40 6.65 1.12
C PRO A 48 -1.86 5.45 1.92
N GLY A 49 -2.06 5.50 3.23
CA GLY A 49 -1.60 4.48 4.17
C GLY A 49 -2.11 4.68 5.59
N MET A 50 -1.53 3.91 6.51
CA MET A 50 -1.67 4.09 7.94
C MET A 50 -0.62 5.05 8.46
N CYS A 51 -1.07 6.06 9.19
CA CYS A 51 -0.24 6.84 10.08
C CYS A 51 -0.40 6.25 11.49
N LEU A 52 0.63 5.55 11.97
CA LEU A 52 0.69 4.96 13.31
C LEU A 52 1.28 6.00 14.27
N THR A 53 0.69 6.12 15.46
CA THR A 53 1.22 6.94 16.55
C THR A 53 1.45 6.04 17.75
N ILE A 54 2.70 6.05 18.23
CA ILE A 54 3.15 5.26 19.37
C ILE A 54 3.49 6.22 20.50
N GLU A 55 2.97 5.95 21.69
CA GLU A 55 3.30 6.70 22.91
C GLU A 55 4.04 5.79 23.89
N VAL A 56 5.13 6.31 24.46
CA VAL A 56 5.99 5.56 25.39
C VAL A 56 6.34 6.39 26.62
N SER A 57 6.55 5.74 27.75
CA SER A 57 6.94 6.37 29.02
C SER A 57 7.87 5.49 29.84
N PRO A 58 8.72 6.06 30.71
CA PRO A 58 8.96 7.49 30.87
C PRO A 58 9.93 8.01 29.81
N ALA A 59 9.61 9.16 29.20
CA ALA A 59 10.36 9.78 28.09
C ALA A 59 11.85 9.98 28.39
N ARG A 60 12.21 10.19 29.66
CA ARG A 60 13.61 10.32 30.12
C ARG A 60 14.48 9.09 29.89
N ARG A 61 13.88 7.93 29.66
CA ARG A 61 14.57 6.67 29.36
C ARG A 61 14.78 6.46 27.86
N VAL A 62 14.12 7.25 27.01
CA VAL A 62 14.25 7.21 25.56
C VAL A 62 15.37 8.15 25.11
N ARG A 63 16.46 7.56 24.59
CA ARG A 63 17.61 8.32 24.09
C ARG A 63 17.32 8.91 22.71
N ASP A 64 18.05 9.97 22.36
CA ASP A 64 17.94 10.57 21.02
C ASP A 64 18.44 9.56 19.97
N GLY A 65 17.61 9.27 18.98
CA GLY A 65 17.88 8.25 17.96
C GLY A 65 17.31 6.86 18.27
N ALA A 66 16.66 6.67 19.43
CA ALA A 66 15.86 5.48 19.69
C ALA A 66 14.73 5.36 18.65
N GLN A 67 14.38 4.13 18.29
CA GLN A 67 13.38 3.84 17.28
C GLN A 67 12.24 3.01 17.86
N ALA A 68 11.02 3.29 17.43
CA ALA A 68 9.90 2.38 17.58
C ALA A 68 9.79 1.54 16.31
N LEU A 69 9.69 0.23 16.47
CA LEU A 69 9.53 -0.77 15.43
C LEU A 69 8.16 -1.44 15.58
N VAL A 70 7.48 -1.68 14.46
CA VAL A 70 6.13 -2.24 14.45
C VAL A 70 6.06 -3.39 13.46
N TRP A 71 5.65 -4.56 13.95
CA TRP A 71 5.31 -5.74 13.16
C TRP A 71 3.84 -6.09 13.30
N LEU A 72 3.27 -6.66 12.24
CA LEU A 72 1.89 -7.17 12.24
C LEU A 72 1.89 -8.70 12.17
N GLN A 73 0.89 -9.32 12.79
CA GLN A 73 0.74 -10.78 12.88
C GLN A 73 -0.68 -11.21 12.48
N TYR A 74 -0.79 -12.32 11.73
CA TYR A 74 -2.07 -12.89 11.29
C TYR A 74 -2.74 -13.76 12.36
N ASP A 75 -1.92 -14.53 13.07
CA ASP A 75 -2.25 -15.44 14.16
C ASP A 75 -1.10 -15.41 15.17
N GLU A 76 -1.20 -16.10 16.31
CA GLU A 76 -0.18 -16.04 17.38
C GLU A 76 1.23 -16.50 16.93
N ASP A 77 1.36 -17.15 15.77
CA ASP A 77 2.59 -17.81 15.34
C ASP A 77 3.26 -17.19 14.09
N CYS A 78 2.55 -16.38 13.27
CA CYS A 78 3.05 -15.94 11.96
C CYS A 78 2.95 -14.43 11.69
N TYR A 79 4.10 -13.76 11.59
CA TYR A 79 4.17 -12.36 11.14
C TYR A 79 3.73 -12.22 9.67
N VAL A 80 3.28 -11.02 9.35
CA VAL A 80 2.81 -10.64 8.03
C VAL A 80 4.01 -10.47 7.09
N GLU A 81 4.10 -11.25 6.01
CA GLU A 81 5.13 -11.03 4.98
C GLU A 81 4.90 -9.69 4.25
N ALA A 82 5.94 -8.86 4.12
CA ALA A 82 5.80 -7.56 3.47
C ALA A 82 5.56 -7.70 1.96
N ALA A 83 4.57 -6.97 1.43
CA ALA A 83 4.38 -6.87 -0.02
C ALA A 83 5.52 -6.04 -0.68
N LEU A 84 6.16 -5.17 0.11
CA LEU A 84 7.23 -4.29 -0.29
C LEU A 84 8.44 -4.49 0.64
N ASP A 85 9.55 -5.00 0.11
CA ASP A 85 10.83 -5.20 0.82
C ASP A 85 11.44 -3.99 1.57
N ASP A 86 11.26 -2.74 1.11
CA ASP A 86 11.60 -1.54 1.90
C ASP A 86 10.90 -1.47 3.27
N TYR A 87 9.83 -2.25 3.42
CA TYR A 87 9.07 -2.48 4.65
C TYR A 87 9.20 -3.94 5.12
N ALA A 88 10.13 -4.73 4.56
CA ALA A 88 10.47 -6.04 5.07
C ALA A 88 11.68 -5.94 6.00
N ASP A 89 11.68 -6.72 7.07
CA ASP A 89 12.89 -7.04 7.79
C ASP A 89 13.72 -8.11 7.06
N SER A 90 14.80 -8.58 7.68
CA SER A 90 15.72 -9.51 7.02
C SER A 90 15.16 -10.91 6.78
N ASP A 91 14.08 -11.29 7.46
CA ASP A 91 13.39 -12.58 7.28
C ASP A 91 12.17 -12.46 6.35
N GLY A 92 11.85 -11.23 5.90
CA GLY A 92 10.76 -10.94 4.97
C GLY A 92 9.49 -10.40 5.63
N ASP A 93 9.50 -10.25 6.95
CA ASP A 93 8.33 -9.83 7.72
C ASP A 93 8.14 -8.32 7.64
N LEU A 94 6.88 -7.89 7.62
CA LEU A 94 6.49 -6.50 7.52
C LEU A 94 6.88 -5.76 8.80
N CYS A 95 7.83 -4.84 8.66
CA CYS A 95 8.33 -4.00 9.73
C CYS A 95 8.35 -2.54 9.30
N VAL A 96 7.76 -1.67 10.13
CA VAL A 96 7.90 -0.21 9.96
C VAL A 96 8.61 0.39 11.16
N ALA A 97 9.48 1.38 10.92
CA ALA A 97 10.25 2.06 11.94
C ALA A 97 10.00 3.57 11.96
N GLY A 98 10.07 4.17 13.15
CA GLY A 98 10.03 5.61 13.34
C GLY A 98 10.93 6.02 14.49
N GLU A 99 11.60 7.17 14.35
CA GLU A 99 12.40 7.73 15.43
C GLU A 99 11.50 8.26 16.54
N LEU A 100 11.87 7.94 17.78
CA LEU A 100 11.32 8.55 18.98
C LEU A 100 12.07 9.84 19.28
N GLY A 101 11.36 10.90 19.63
CA GLY A 101 12.01 12.17 19.94
C GLY A 101 11.09 13.34 20.25
N GLU A 102 9.82 13.27 19.84
CA GLU A 102 8.82 14.26 20.29
C GLU A 102 8.46 13.96 21.75
N ARG A 103 8.64 14.95 22.64
CA ARG A 103 8.39 14.80 24.08
C ARG A 103 7.25 15.70 24.52
N ASP A 104 6.31 15.13 25.26
CA ASP A 104 5.15 15.80 25.85
C ASP A 104 5.03 15.36 27.32
N GLY A 105 5.55 16.17 28.23
CA GLY A 105 5.67 15.79 29.64
C GLY A 105 6.61 14.58 29.85
N ASP A 106 6.08 13.51 30.45
CA ASP A 106 6.82 12.24 30.65
C ASP A 106 6.56 11.22 29.53
N ALA A 107 5.86 11.61 28.46
CA ALA A 107 5.63 10.77 27.28
C ALA A 107 6.55 11.16 26.13
N SER A 108 7.03 10.17 25.38
CA SER A 108 7.68 10.36 24.07
C SER A 108 6.85 9.70 22.98
N ARG A 109 6.83 10.30 21.79
CA ARG A 109 6.02 9.85 20.66
C ARG A 109 6.88 9.51 19.45
N ALA A 110 6.42 8.52 18.68
CA ALA A 110 6.88 8.22 17.34
C ALA A 110 5.68 8.22 16.37
N GLN A 111 5.88 8.77 15.18
CA GLN A 111 4.91 8.72 14.08
C GLN A 111 5.49 7.91 12.93
N LEU A 112 4.79 6.84 12.55
CA LEU A 112 5.22 5.92 11.50
C LEU A 112 4.20 5.94 10.37
N TYR A 113 4.69 5.69 9.15
CA TYR A 113 3.85 5.59 7.96
C TYR A 113 4.01 4.21 7.31
N LEU A 114 2.89 3.51 7.16
CA LEU A 114 2.80 2.22 6.48
C LEU A 114 1.85 2.34 5.28
N PRO A 115 2.35 2.37 4.03
CA PRO A 115 1.48 2.49 2.86
C PRO A 115 0.63 1.24 2.70
N TRP A 116 -0.60 1.41 2.20
CA TRP A 116 -1.48 0.26 1.92
C TRP A 116 -0.86 -0.72 0.91
N ALA A 117 -0.02 -0.23 0.00
CA ALA A 117 0.72 -1.06 -0.94
C ALA A 117 1.78 -1.97 -0.29
N ALA A 118 2.23 -1.69 0.94
CA ALA A 118 3.14 -2.56 1.69
C ALA A 118 2.40 -3.66 2.46
N LEU A 119 1.12 -3.46 2.73
CA LEU A 119 0.27 -4.39 3.46
C LEU A 119 -0.30 -5.45 2.49
N PRO A 120 -0.12 -6.74 2.76
CA PRO A 120 -0.90 -7.77 2.09
C PRO A 120 -2.39 -7.65 2.44
N SER A 121 -3.23 -8.48 1.83
CA SER A 121 -4.69 -8.45 1.96
C SER A 121 -5.19 -8.88 3.34
N ILE A 122 -4.97 -8.03 4.36
CA ILE A 122 -5.43 -8.24 5.74
C ILE A 122 -6.75 -7.51 5.96
N LYS A 123 -7.72 -8.19 6.58
CA LYS A 123 -9.01 -7.64 6.95
C LYS A 123 -9.33 -7.99 8.40
N GLY A 124 -9.87 -7.04 9.15
CA GLY A 124 -10.33 -7.26 10.52
C GLY A 124 -9.23 -7.04 11.54
N ASP A 125 -9.30 -7.80 12.63
CA ASP A 125 -8.40 -7.66 13.77
C ASP A 125 -7.09 -8.40 13.50
N CYS A 126 -5.97 -7.74 13.78
CA CYS A 126 -4.64 -8.33 13.78
C CYS A 126 -3.91 -8.02 15.08
N LEU A 127 -2.93 -8.86 15.42
CA LEU A 127 -2.00 -8.55 16.49
C LEU A 127 -0.86 -7.71 15.95
N CYS A 128 -0.38 -6.82 16.79
CA CYS A 128 0.68 -5.89 16.47
C CYS A 128 1.70 -5.89 17.59
N GLN A 129 2.95 -6.16 17.26
CA GLN A 129 4.04 -6.02 18.20
C GLN A 129 4.71 -4.68 18.01
N VAL A 130 4.90 -3.95 19.12
CA VAL A 130 5.66 -2.70 19.14
C VAL A 130 6.87 -2.89 20.01
N SER A 131 8.06 -2.63 19.46
CA SER A 131 9.31 -2.64 20.22
C SER A 131 10.02 -1.29 20.13
N VAL A 132 10.54 -0.83 21.26
CA VAL A 132 11.39 0.35 21.36
C VAL A 132 12.83 -0.11 21.45
N VAL A 133 13.67 0.34 20.52
CA VAL A 133 15.07 -0.05 20.44
C VAL A 133 16.00 1.15 20.42
N ASP A 134 17.18 0.99 21.00
CA ASP A 134 18.31 1.92 20.87
C ASP A 134 19.54 1.14 20.41
N GLY A 135 19.77 1.13 19.10
CA GLY A 135 20.74 0.22 18.47
C GLY A 135 20.30 -1.24 18.61
N GLU A 136 21.09 -2.04 19.34
CA GLU A 136 20.79 -3.45 19.63
C GLU A 136 20.07 -3.65 20.97
N GLU A 137 19.88 -2.59 21.77
CA GLU A 137 19.22 -2.64 23.09
C GLU A 137 17.70 -2.54 22.94
N VAL A 138 16.94 -3.52 23.46
CA VAL A 138 15.47 -3.45 23.54
C VAL A 138 15.08 -2.74 24.83
N LEU A 139 14.49 -1.55 24.69
CA LEU A 139 14.07 -0.71 25.81
C LEU A 139 12.61 -0.94 26.23
N GLY A 140 11.79 -1.52 25.34
CA GLY A 140 10.36 -1.75 25.57
C GLY A 140 9.79 -2.70 24.53
N ASN A 141 8.84 -3.54 24.93
CA ASN A 141 8.09 -4.42 24.04
C ASN A 141 6.65 -4.56 24.54
N GLN A 142 5.67 -4.42 23.64
CA GLN A 142 4.26 -4.59 23.97
C GLN A 142 3.46 -5.07 22.77
N TRP A 143 2.43 -5.87 23.05
CA TRP A 143 1.46 -6.32 22.06
C TRP A 143 0.17 -5.50 22.12
N PHE A 144 -0.38 -5.22 20.94
CA PHE A 144 -1.65 -4.51 20.76
C PHE A 144 -2.54 -5.27 19.79
N GLU A 145 -3.85 -5.26 20.04
CA GLU A 145 -4.84 -5.61 19.03
C GLU A 145 -5.13 -4.37 18.17
N LEU A 146 -5.07 -4.54 16.86
CA LEU A 146 -5.39 -3.52 15.87
C LEU A 146 -6.54 -3.99 14.99
N THR A 147 -7.64 -3.24 15.00
CA THR A 147 -8.66 -3.37 13.95
C THR A 147 -8.21 -2.58 12.73
N LEU A 148 -7.80 -3.28 11.68
CA LEU A 148 -7.53 -2.67 10.39
C LEU A 148 -8.84 -2.32 9.70
N PRO A 149 -8.91 -1.19 8.97
CA PRO A 149 -10.14 -0.82 8.31
C PRO A 149 -10.47 -1.91 7.28
N ASN A 150 -11.75 -2.29 7.19
CA ASN A 150 -12.23 -3.14 6.13
C ASN A 150 -11.79 -2.50 4.81
N ARG A 151 -10.92 -3.19 4.04
CA ARG A 151 -10.27 -2.69 2.83
C ARG A 151 -11.19 -1.71 2.11
N ALA A 152 -10.87 -0.42 2.14
CA ALA A 152 -11.44 0.47 1.14
C ALA A 152 -10.76 0.04 -0.16
N THR A 153 -11.52 -0.71 -0.95
CA THR A 153 -11.25 -1.19 -2.29
C THR A 153 -10.19 -0.36 -3.05
N ARG A 154 -9.09 -1.04 -3.38
CA ARG A 154 -8.33 -0.86 -4.64
C ARG A 154 -7.92 0.58 -4.92
N GLU A 155 -7.03 1.08 -4.09
CA GLU A 155 -6.36 2.32 -4.39
C GLU A 155 -5.52 2.17 -5.67
N VAL A 156 -5.52 3.22 -6.49
CA VAL A 156 -4.83 3.27 -7.78
C VAL A 156 -3.40 2.73 -7.67
N HIS A 157 -2.67 3.07 -6.61
CA HIS A 157 -1.29 2.63 -6.39
C HIS A 157 -1.13 1.12 -6.16
N SER A 158 -2.06 0.47 -5.45
CA SER A 158 -2.01 -0.99 -5.25
C SER A 158 -2.30 -1.75 -6.54
N ALA A 159 -3.23 -1.24 -7.35
CA ALA A 159 -3.50 -1.78 -8.67
C ALA A 159 -2.30 -1.57 -9.62
N LEU A 160 -1.67 -0.38 -9.59
CA LEU A 160 -0.42 -0.12 -10.33
C LEU A 160 0.71 -1.08 -9.91
N GLY A 161 0.84 -1.32 -8.60
CA GLY A 161 1.80 -2.28 -8.05
C GLY A 161 1.57 -3.69 -8.56
N ALA A 162 0.32 -4.17 -8.53
CA ALA A 162 -0.04 -5.50 -9.03
C ALA A 162 0.26 -5.66 -10.53
N LEU A 163 -0.04 -4.65 -11.35
CA LEU A 163 0.29 -4.63 -12.79
C LEU A 163 1.80 -4.67 -13.03
N ALA A 164 2.57 -3.84 -12.31
CA ALA A 164 4.02 -3.81 -12.40
C ALA A 164 4.66 -5.17 -12.03
N TYR A 165 4.20 -5.79 -10.94
CA TYR A 165 4.68 -7.10 -10.49
C TYR A 165 4.33 -8.20 -11.51
N ALA A 166 3.12 -8.18 -12.07
CA ALA A 166 2.71 -9.15 -13.07
C ALA A 166 3.54 -9.03 -14.36
N ALA A 167 3.83 -7.82 -14.82
CA ALA A 167 4.69 -7.59 -15.99
C ALA A 167 6.13 -8.07 -15.74
N ALA A 168 6.71 -7.75 -14.58
CA ALA A 168 8.05 -8.20 -14.21
C ALA A 168 8.13 -9.73 -14.11
N ALA A 169 7.17 -10.37 -13.44
CA ALA A 169 7.10 -11.83 -13.29
C ALA A 169 6.92 -12.57 -14.63
N MET A 170 6.29 -11.94 -15.62
CA MET A 170 6.12 -12.50 -16.96
C MET A 170 7.45 -12.48 -17.74
N ILE A 171 8.15 -11.35 -17.74
CA ILE A 171 9.27 -11.07 -18.67
C ILE A 171 10.61 -11.55 -18.11
N GLN A 172 10.90 -11.20 -16.85
CA GLN A 172 12.22 -11.36 -16.23
C GLN A 172 12.73 -12.80 -16.12
N PRO A 173 11.88 -13.83 -16.00
CA PRO A 173 12.34 -15.22 -16.04
C PRO A 173 12.91 -15.67 -17.39
N ALA A 174 12.70 -14.91 -18.47
CA ALA A 174 13.19 -15.23 -19.81
C ALA A 174 14.28 -14.25 -20.28
N ARG A 175 14.15 -12.97 -19.93
CA ARG A 175 15.08 -11.91 -20.34
C ARG A 175 14.91 -10.68 -19.47
N GLU A 176 15.88 -9.79 -19.53
CA GLU A 176 15.73 -8.47 -18.91
C GLU A 176 14.62 -7.66 -19.60
N LEU A 177 13.98 -6.81 -18.80
CA LEU A 177 12.97 -5.87 -19.28
C LEU A 177 13.65 -4.86 -20.20
N SER A 178 13.12 -4.69 -21.42
CA SER A 178 13.60 -3.65 -22.32
C SER A 178 13.06 -2.28 -21.92
N GLU A 179 13.74 -1.21 -22.34
CA GLU A 179 13.23 0.16 -22.20
C GLU A 179 11.84 0.32 -22.83
N SER A 180 11.57 -0.39 -23.94
CA SER A 180 10.28 -0.33 -24.62
C SER A 180 9.14 -0.99 -23.83
N GLU A 181 9.42 -2.06 -23.06
CA GLU A 181 8.44 -2.72 -22.20
C GLU A 181 8.15 -1.89 -20.95
N ALA A 182 9.20 -1.36 -20.32
CA ALA A 182 9.05 -0.47 -19.18
C ALA A 182 8.24 0.78 -19.57
N TYR A 183 8.55 1.38 -20.72
CA TYR A 183 7.79 2.50 -21.25
C TYR A 183 6.33 2.12 -21.55
N ALA A 184 6.08 0.99 -22.19
CA ALA A 184 4.72 0.54 -22.48
C ALA A 184 3.91 0.30 -21.21
N ALA A 185 4.50 -0.35 -20.21
CA ALA A 185 3.86 -0.57 -18.91
C ALA A 185 3.48 0.75 -18.25
N THR A 186 4.42 1.70 -18.12
CA THR A 186 4.15 3.02 -17.53
C THR A 186 3.11 3.81 -18.31
N ARG A 187 3.18 3.80 -19.65
CA ARG A 187 2.19 4.48 -20.51
C ARG A 187 0.79 3.90 -20.36
N LEU A 188 0.66 2.57 -20.30
CA LEU A 188 -0.64 1.91 -20.15
C LEU A 188 -1.25 2.12 -18.78
N MET A 189 -0.43 1.99 -17.73
CA MET A 189 -0.81 2.36 -16.38
C MET A 189 -1.31 3.80 -16.30
N THR A 190 -0.60 4.72 -16.95
CA THR A 190 -1.02 6.13 -17.05
C THR A 190 -2.38 6.29 -17.73
N GLY A 191 -2.60 5.59 -18.85
CA GLY A 191 -3.86 5.66 -19.58
C GLY A 191 -5.04 5.03 -18.86
N TYR A 192 -4.87 3.86 -18.23
CA TYR A 192 -5.95 3.16 -17.54
C TYR A 192 -6.42 3.87 -16.27
N PHE A 193 -5.49 4.51 -15.55
CA PHE A 193 -5.81 5.19 -14.30
C PHE A 193 -5.86 6.71 -14.43
N GLU A 194 -5.77 7.24 -15.66
CA GLU A 194 -5.77 8.67 -15.96
C GLU A 194 -4.74 9.43 -15.08
N LEU A 195 -3.53 8.89 -14.97
CA LEU A 195 -2.52 9.40 -14.03
C LEU A 195 -2.00 10.78 -14.46
N ASP A 196 -2.00 11.70 -13.51
CA ASP A 196 -1.29 12.97 -13.60
C ASP A 196 0.25 12.77 -13.54
N GLU A 197 1.02 13.85 -13.67
CA GLU A 197 2.49 13.80 -13.68
C GLU A 197 3.07 13.09 -12.43
N VAL A 198 2.37 13.17 -11.31
CA VAL A 198 2.78 12.57 -10.05
C VAL A 198 2.46 11.08 -10.03
N GLY A 199 1.26 10.69 -10.46
CA GLY A 199 0.88 9.29 -10.61
C GLY A 199 1.81 8.55 -11.57
N GLN A 200 2.29 9.23 -12.62
CA GLN A 200 3.29 8.70 -13.55
C GLN A 200 4.63 8.41 -12.87
N GLU A 201 5.10 9.31 -12.01
CA GLU A 201 6.32 9.12 -11.21
C GLU A 201 6.15 7.94 -10.23
N VAL A 202 4.99 7.81 -9.59
CA VAL A 202 4.72 6.67 -8.69
C VAL A 202 4.67 5.36 -9.47
N ALA A 203 3.97 5.31 -10.60
CA ALA A 203 3.92 4.14 -11.48
C ALA A 203 5.33 3.71 -11.93
N SER A 204 6.17 4.68 -12.31
CA SER A 204 7.57 4.44 -12.70
C SER A 204 8.39 3.84 -11.56
N ARG A 205 8.23 4.35 -10.32
CA ARG A 205 8.92 3.81 -9.14
C ARG A 205 8.47 2.41 -8.77
N LEU A 206 7.15 2.14 -8.83
CA LEU A 206 6.60 0.81 -8.59
C LEU A 206 7.11 -0.20 -9.63
N PHE A 207 7.22 0.22 -10.89
CA PHE A 207 7.76 -0.63 -11.95
C PHE A 207 9.25 -0.92 -11.76
N ALA A 208 10.08 0.11 -11.55
CA ALA A 208 11.50 -0.05 -11.27
C ALA A 208 11.76 -0.93 -10.02
N ARG A 209 10.83 -0.91 -9.05
CA ARG A 209 10.89 -1.81 -7.90
C ARG A 209 10.61 -3.25 -8.30
N ALA A 210 9.51 -3.51 -9.01
CA ALA A 210 9.16 -4.86 -9.47
C ALA A 210 10.32 -5.48 -10.26
N GLU A 211 10.97 -4.68 -11.10
CA GLU A 211 12.16 -5.08 -11.86
C GLU A 211 13.32 -5.52 -10.95
N ARG A 212 13.62 -4.80 -9.87
CA ARG A 212 14.68 -5.19 -8.93
C ARG A 212 14.34 -6.46 -8.17
N LYS A 213 13.05 -6.66 -7.82
CA LYS A 213 12.60 -7.77 -6.97
C LYS A 213 12.42 -9.08 -7.70
N ARG A 214 12.23 -9.05 -9.02
CA ARG A 214 12.04 -10.26 -9.84
C ARG A 214 10.99 -11.19 -9.25
N PRO A 215 9.75 -10.70 -9.05
CA PRO A 215 8.70 -11.49 -8.43
C PRO A 215 8.40 -12.75 -9.25
N ASP A 216 7.99 -13.81 -8.55
CA ASP A 216 7.53 -15.04 -9.20
C ASP A 216 6.05 -14.95 -9.61
N PHE A 217 5.60 -15.98 -10.34
CA PHE A 217 4.21 -16.08 -10.79
C PHE A 217 3.22 -16.07 -9.63
N GLU A 218 3.53 -16.76 -8.53
CA GLU A 218 2.58 -16.94 -7.43
C GLU A 218 2.36 -15.62 -6.68
N LYS A 219 3.43 -14.85 -6.45
CA LYS A 219 3.34 -13.49 -5.88
C LYS A 219 2.56 -12.55 -6.79
N ALA A 220 2.83 -12.57 -8.09
CA ALA A 220 2.07 -11.77 -9.06
C ALA A 220 0.58 -12.13 -9.10
N ALA A 221 0.25 -13.42 -9.13
CA ALA A 221 -1.14 -13.88 -9.19
C ALA A 221 -1.93 -13.52 -7.92
N ARG A 222 -1.30 -13.62 -6.74
CA ARG A 222 -1.90 -13.18 -5.47
C ARG A 222 -2.19 -11.68 -5.47
N LEU A 223 -1.20 -10.85 -5.82
CA LEU A 223 -1.37 -9.39 -5.87
C LEU A 223 -2.48 -8.97 -6.84
N VAL A 224 -2.57 -9.57 -8.03
CA VAL A 224 -3.67 -9.28 -8.96
C VAL A 224 -5.02 -9.63 -8.34
N ARG A 225 -5.14 -10.79 -7.68
CA ARG A 225 -6.39 -11.22 -7.06
C ARG A 225 -6.82 -10.29 -5.94
N ASP A 226 -5.88 -9.85 -5.13
CA ASP A 226 -6.13 -9.04 -3.94
C ASP A 226 -6.42 -7.58 -4.32
N GLU A 227 -5.66 -7.01 -5.25
CA GLU A 227 -5.73 -5.58 -5.58
C GLU A 227 -6.68 -5.24 -6.72
N ILE A 228 -6.99 -6.17 -7.63
CA ILE A 228 -7.74 -5.88 -8.86
C ILE A 228 -9.12 -6.51 -8.86
N GLU A 229 -10.11 -5.73 -9.29
CA GLU A 229 -11.53 -6.11 -9.29
C GLU A 229 -11.78 -7.23 -10.28
N PRO A 230 -12.59 -8.26 -9.96
CA PRO A 230 -12.87 -9.34 -10.90
C PRO A 230 -13.36 -8.84 -12.26
N ASP A 231 -14.18 -7.78 -12.26
CA ASP A 231 -14.68 -7.10 -13.45
C ASP A 231 -13.55 -6.47 -14.31
N ASN A 232 -12.39 -6.22 -13.70
CA ASN A 232 -11.22 -5.59 -14.31
C ASN A 232 -10.10 -6.59 -14.65
N TYR A 233 -10.27 -7.90 -14.42
CA TYR A 233 -9.23 -8.88 -14.76
C TYR A 233 -8.91 -8.92 -16.25
N SER A 234 -9.87 -8.63 -17.13
CA SER A 234 -9.59 -8.51 -18.56
C SER A 234 -8.57 -7.41 -18.86
N LEU A 235 -8.62 -6.28 -18.13
CA LEU A 235 -7.65 -5.19 -18.28
C LEU A 235 -6.23 -5.63 -17.93
N VAL A 236 -6.07 -6.51 -16.93
CA VAL A 236 -4.76 -7.07 -16.55
C VAL A 236 -4.20 -7.94 -17.67
N ILE A 237 -5.06 -8.76 -18.29
CA ILE A 237 -4.64 -9.63 -19.38
C ILE A 237 -4.27 -8.82 -20.62
N ASP A 238 -5.07 -7.82 -20.97
CA ASP A 238 -4.80 -6.93 -22.09
C ASP A 238 -3.51 -6.12 -21.85
N PHE A 239 -3.35 -5.58 -20.63
CA PHE A 239 -2.13 -4.90 -20.18
C PHE A 239 -0.88 -5.76 -20.44
N LEU A 240 -0.85 -6.99 -19.92
CA LEU A 240 0.31 -7.88 -20.07
C LEU A 240 0.58 -8.21 -21.54
N GLY A 241 -0.49 -8.44 -22.32
CA GLY A 241 -0.38 -8.69 -23.75
C GLY A 241 0.22 -7.50 -24.51
N GLU A 242 -0.14 -6.28 -24.17
CA GLU A 242 0.42 -5.08 -24.79
C GLU A 242 1.87 -4.82 -24.36
N VAL A 243 2.20 -5.01 -23.09
CA VAL A 243 3.58 -4.89 -22.59
C VAL A 243 4.50 -5.88 -23.31
N ALA A 244 4.12 -7.17 -23.39
CA ALA A 244 4.91 -8.17 -24.09
C ALA A 244 5.15 -7.83 -25.57
N ARG A 245 4.14 -7.25 -26.24
CA ARG A 245 4.25 -6.85 -27.66
C ARG A 245 5.15 -5.63 -27.87
N ALA A 246 5.34 -4.78 -26.86
CA ALA A 246 6.13 -3.55 -26.98
C ALA A 246 7.62 -3.78 -27.23
N ALA A 247 8.17 -4.95 -26.86
CA ALA A 247 9.51 -5.38 -27.26
C ALA A 247 9.60 -5.95 -28.69
N GLY A 248 8.48 -6.00 -29.42
CA GLY A 248 8.42 -6.54 -30.78
C GLY A 248 8.36 -8.07 -30.87
N ALA A 249 8.25 -8.78 -29.74
CA ALA A 249 8.13 -10.23 -29.69
C ALA A 249 7.08 -10.67 -28.66
N PHE A 250 5.96 -11.20 -29.15
CA PHE A 250 4.99 -11.92 -28.31
C PHE A 250 5.28 -13.42 -28.42
N THR A 251 5.89 -13.98 -27.38
CA THR A 251 6.36 -15.36 -27.40
C THR A 251 5.31 -16.34 -26.87
N SER A 252 5.49 -17.62 -27.18
CA SER A 252 4.67 -18.70 -26.62
C SER A 252 4.75 -18.77 -25.09
N ARG A 253 5.84 -18.27 -24.49
CA ARG A 253 6.01 -18.18 -23.05
C ARG A 253 5.15 -17.09 -22.44
N ASP A 254 5.12 -15.90 -23.07
CA ASP A 254 4.27 -14.79 -22.63
C ASP A 254 2.80 -15.20 -22.69
N GLN A 255 2.40 -15.84 -23.79
CA GLN A 255 1.05 -16.40 -23.95
C GLN A 255 0.73 -17.44 -22.87
N ALA A 256 1.65 -18.35 -22.56
CA ALA A 256 1.45 -19.36 -21.52
C ALA A 256 1.33 -18.73 -20.12
N PHE A 257 2.12 -17.68 -19.82
CA PHE A 257 2.04 -16.94 -18.57
C PHE A 257 0.68 -16.26 -18.43
N ILE A 258 0.25 -15.53 -19.46
CA ILE A 258 -1.03 -14.81 -19.49
C ILE A 258 -2.20 -15.79 -19.33
N GLN A 259 -2.18 -16.93 -20.02
CA GLN A 259 -3.23 -17.94 -19.89
C GLN A 259 -3.26 -18.53 -18.47
N ARG A 260 -2.10 -18.89 -17.92
CA ARG A 260 -1.99 -19.41 -16.55
C ARG A 260 -2.50 -18.38 -15.53
N LEU A 261 -2.21 -17.10 -15.72
CA LEU A 261 -2.70 -16.03 -14.85
C LEU A 261 -4.21 -15.87 -14.98
N ALA A 262 -4.76 -15.87 -16.20
CA ALA A 262 -6.20 -15.79 -16.45
C ALA A 262 -6.95 -16.93 -15.75
N ASP A 263 -6.45 -18.16 -15.88
CA ASP A 263 -7.01 -19.33 -15.21
C ASP A 263 -6.93 -19.20 -13.67
N ALA A 264 -5.80 -18.70 -13.15
CA ALA A 264 -5.57 -18.54 -11.72
C ALA A 264 -6.44 -17.46 -11.07
N ILE A 265 -6.76 -16.38 -11.79
CA ILE A 265 -7.62 -15.29 -11.28
C ILE A 265 -9.10 -15.49 -11.65
N GLY A 266 -9.42 -16.46 -12.51
CA GLY A 266 -10.79 -16.71 -12.97
C GLY A 266 -11.27 -15.69 -14.00
N ALA A 267 -10.36 -15.09 -14.77
CA ALA A 267 -10.72 -14.24 -15.90
C ALA A 267 -11.33 -15.14 -16.99
N GLY A 268 -12.61 -14.95 -17.32
CA GLY A 268 -13.25 -15.66 -18.44
C GLY A 268 -12.51 -15.45 -19.78
N PRO A 269 -12.88 -16.19 -20.85
CA PRO A 269 -12.17 -16.12 -22.13
C PRO A 269 -12.07 -14.68 -22.65
N THR A 270 -10.83 -14.25 -22.89
CA THR A 270 -10.46 -12.90 -23.28
C THR A 270 -11.10 -12.52 -24.61
N ARG A 271 -12.06 -11.58 -24.57
CA ARG A 271 -12.48 -10.89 -25.79
C ARG A 271 -11.47 -9.79 -26.05
N GLY A 272 -10.47 -10.10 -26.88
CA GLY A 272 -9.52 -9.12 -27.37
C GLY A 272 -10.26 -7.89 -27.90
N GLY A 273 -10.15 -6.79 -27.18
CA GLY A 273 -10.76 -5.52 -27.50
C GLY A 273 -10.23 -4.51 -26.49
N ALA A 274 -9.48 -3.53 -26.99
CA ALA A 274 -9.05 -2.35 -26.25
C ALA A 274 -10.17 -1.85 -25.32
N PRO A 275 -9.84 -1.25 -24.16
CA PRO A 275 -10.86 -0.75 -23.26
C PRO A 275 -11.77 0.20 -24.04
N SER A 276 -13.04 -0.18 -24.10
CA SER A 276 -14.11 0.77 -24.31
C SER A 276 -14.11 1.72 -23.12
N SER A 277 -13.25 2.75 -23.16
CA SER A 277 -13.40 3.97 -22.38
C SER A 277 -14.57 4.83 -22.85
N ALA A 278 -15.49 4.27 -23.66
CA ALA A 278 -16.66 4.94 -24.18
C ALA A 278 -17.94 4.20 -23.75
N SER A 279 -18.22 4.17 -22.43
CA SER A 279 -19.59 4.16 -21.83
C SER A 279 -19.64 3.59 -20.41
N GLU A 280 -18.65 3.86 -19.55
CA GLU A 280 -18.90 3.65 -18.13
C GLU A 280 -19.79 4.78 -17.62
N ASP A 281 -20.92 4.44 -17.00
CA ASP A 281 -21.87 5.42 -16.46
C ASP A 281 -21.14 6.32 -15.44
N VAL A 282 -21.22 7.64 -15.66
CA VAL A 282 -20.61 8.66 -14.81
C VAL A 282 -21.00 8.48 -13.33
N VAL A 283 -22.20 7.94 -13.07
CA VAL A 283 -22.68 7.61 -11.72
C VAL A 283 -21.89 6.46 -11.10
N VAL A 284 -21.64 5.38 -11.86
CA VAL A 284 -20.86 4.22 -11.38
C VAL A 284 -19.43 4.63 -11.09
N ARG A 285 -18.82 5.41 -12.00
CA ARG A 285 -17.48 5.98 -11.77
C ARG A 285 -17.43 6.85 -10.52
N SER A 286 -18.46 7.66 -10.29
CA SER A 286 -18.52 8.55 -9.13
C SER A 286 -18.63 7.78 -7.81
N PHE A 287 -19.38 6.66 -7.76
CA PHE A 287 -19.41 5.77 -6.60
C PHE A 287 -18.01 5.21 -6.31
N ARG A 288 -17.30 4.72 -7.33
CA ARG A 288 -15.93 4.23 -7.18
C ARG A 288 -14.94 5.32 -6.76
N THR A 289 -15.04 6.54 -7.30
CA THR A 289 -14.19 7.67 -6.88
C THR A 289 -14.34 7.99 -5.39
N LEU A 290 -15.52 7.75 -4.81
CA LEU A 290 -15.76 7.87 -3.37
C LEU A 290 -15.51 6.57 -2.58
N GLU A 291 -14.93 5.53 -3.20
CA GLU A 291 -14.68 4.22 -2.58
C GLU A 291 -15.98 3.60 -2.04
N LEU A 292 -17.05 3.67 -2.83
CA LEU A 292 -18.37 3.12 -2.51
C LEU A 292 -18.84 2.17 -3.61
N GLU A 293 -19.63 1.18 -3.21
CA GLU A 293 -20.34 0.30 -4.14
C GLU A 293 -21.48 1.05 -4.84
N PRO A 294 -21.76 0.75 -6.13
CA PRO A 294 -22.91 1.29 -6.84
C PRO A 294 -24.22 1.00 -6.09
N GLY A 295 -25.00 2.03 -5.82
CA GLY A 295 -26.26 1.91 -5.07
C GLY A 295 -26.15 2.26 -3.58
N ALA A 296 -24.97 2.69 -3.11
CA ALA A 296 -24.83 3.29 -1.77
C ALA A 296 -25.79 4.48 -1.58
N ARG A 297 -26.28 4.62 -0.35
CA ARG A 297 -27.25 5.65 0.06
C ARG A 297 -26.57 7.01 0.22
N LEU A 298 -27.37 8.08 0.21
CA LEU A 298 -26.86 9.45 0.26
C LEU A 298 -26.08 9.76 1.56
N ASP A 299 -26.46 9.16 2.68
CA ASP A 299 -25.73 9.22 3.95
C ASP A 299 -24.35 8.57 3.86
N GLU A 300 -24.24 7.40 3.22
CA GLU A 300 -22.96 6.72 2.95
C GLU A 300 -22.08 7.54 2.01
N VAL A 301 -22.65 8.10 0.93
CA VAL A 301 -21.97 9.04 0.02
C VAL A 301 -21.41 10.26 0.75
N ARG A 302 -22.19 10.86 1.65
CA ARG A 302 -21.74 11.99 2.47
C ARG A 302 -20.65 11.60 3.47
N ALA A 303 -20.74 10.41 4.05
CA ALA A 303 -19.75 9.90 4.98
C ALA A 303 -18.41 9.65 4.29
N ALA A 304 -18.43 8.99 3.12
CA ALA A 304 -17.25 8.76 2.30
C ALA A 304 -16.62 10.07 1.81
N TYR A 305 -17.43 11.03 1.34
CA TYR A 305 -16.93 12.36 0.96
C TYR A 305 -16.20 13.05 2.11
N ARG A 306 -16.78 13.10 3.32
CA ARG A 306 -16.12 13.73 4.48
C ARG A 306 -14.82 13.02 4.84
N ARG A 307 -14.82 11.68 4.81
CA ARG A 307 -13.64 10.88 5.08
C ARG A 307 -12.52 11.19 4.10
N LEU A 308 -12.79 11.11 2.81
CA LEU A 308 -11.80 11.38 1.75
C LEU A 308 -11.34 12.84 1.74
N ALA A 309 -12.24 13.79 2.00
CA ALA A 309 -11.88 15.20 2.10
C ALA A 309 -10.92 15.48 3.27
N LEU A 310 -11.01 14.71 4.36
CA LEU A 310 -10.07 14.81 5.48
C LEU A 310 -8.71 14.19 5.16
N ASP A 311 -8.65 13.18 4.28
CA ASP A 311 -7.41 12.49 3.90
C ASP A 311 -6.60 13.32 2.89
N TYR A 312 -7.28 13.98 1.95
CA TYR A 312 -6.66 14.78 0.88
C TYR A 312 -6.72 16.30 1.13
N HIS A 313 -7.01 16.75 2.36
CA HIS A 313 -7.10 18.18 2.67
C HIS A 313 -5.75 18.90 2.42
N PRO A 314 -5.73 20.08 1.78
CA PRO A 314 -4.50 20.82 1.48
C PRO A 314 -3.59 21.00 2.71
N ASP A 315 -4.17 21.33 3.87
CA ASP A 315 -3.43 21.51 5.13
C ASP A 315 -2.72 20.23 5.61
N LYS A 316 -3.25 19.03 5.33
CA LYS A 316 -2.61 17.77 5.73
C LYS A 316 -1.45 17.39 4.83
N VAL A 317 -1.55 17.74 3.54
CA VAL A 317 -0.55 17.39 2.53
C VAL A 317 0.51 18.48 2.34
N GLU A 318 0.36 19.66 2.94
CA GLU A 318 1.26 20.81 2.81
C GLU A 318 2.72 20.48 3.13
N THR A 319 2.95 19.57 4.07
CA THR A 319 4.28 19.14 4.51
C THR A 319 4.89 18.02 3.65
N LEU A 320 4.14 17.47 2.69
CA LEU A 320 4.59 16.42 1.78
C LEU A 320 5.38 17.01 0.60
N ALA A 321 6.19 16.17 -0.05
CA ALA A 321 6.96 16.57 -1.23
C ALA A 321 6.03 17.11 -2.34
N ALA A 322 6.53 18.01 -3.19
CA ALA A 322 5.73 18.78 -4.15
C ALA A 322 4.77 17.94 -4.99
N GLY A 323 5.24 16.81 -5.53
CA GLY A 323 4.38 15.89 -6.28
C GLY A 323 3.21 15.35 -5.45
N PHE A 324 3.39 14.98 -4.18
CA PHE A 324 2.29 14.51 -3.33
C PHE A 324 1.22 15.57 -3.09
N ARG A 325 1.59 16.85 -3.05
CA ARG A 325 0.64 17.96 -2.93
C ARG A 325 -0.20 18.14 -4.19
N GLU A 326 0.43 18.03 -5.36
CA GLU A 326 -0.25 18.11 -6.65
C GLU A 326 -1.24 16.95 -6.84
N TYR A 327 -0.81 15.72 -6.54
CA TYR A 327 -1.68 14.54 -6.56
C TYR A 327 -2.86 14.66 -5.60
N ALA A 328 -2.62 15.08 -4.36
CA ALA A 328 -3.69 15.25 -3.39
C ALA A 328 -4.70 16.33 -3.83
N THR A 329 -4.22 17.38 -4.50
CA THR A 329 -5.08 18.43 -5.07
C THR A 329 -5.96 17.89 -6.20
N ALA A 330 -5.36 17.18 -7.15
CA ALA A 330 -6.09 16.54 -8.26
C ALA A 330 -7.11 15.51 -7.74
N ARG A 331 -6.72 14.72 -6.73
CA ARG A 331 -7.59 13.72 -6.11
C ARG A 331 -8.76 14.37 -5.36
N MET A 332 -8.49 15.43 -4.59
CA MET A 332 -9.54 16.21 -3.92
C MET A 332 -10.54 16.80 -4.93
N GLN A 333 -10.07 17.27 -6.07
CA GLN A 333 -10.94 17.77 -7.13
C GLN A 333 -11.86 16.65 -7.67
N ALA A 334 -11.31 15.48 -7.99
CA ALA A 334 -12.11 14.34 -8.44
C ALA A 334 -13.14 13.87 -7.39
N ILE A 335 -12.78 13.88 -6.10
CA ILE A 335 -13.68 13.56 -4.98
C ILE A 335 -14.85 14.56 -4.91
N ASN A 336 -14.56 15.86 -5.06
CA ASN A 336 -15.59 16.90 -5.08
C ASN A 336 -16.56 16.71 -6.25
N GLU A 337 -16.03 16.47 -7.45
CA GLU A 337 -16.83 16.25 -8.66
C GLU A 337 -17.74 15.02 -8.53
N ALA A 338 -17.18 13.88 -8.10
CA ALA A 338 -17.92 12.65 -7.87
C ALA A 338 -19.05 12.83 -6.83
N TYR A 339 -18.77 13.53 -5.73
CA TYR A 339 -19.78 13.84 -4.72
C TYR A 339 -20.94 14.67 -5.28
N GLN A 340 -20.67 15.67 -6.14
CA GLN A 340 -21.75 16.45 -6.76
C GLN A 340 -22.61 15.60 -7.69
N VAL A 341 -21.99 14.74 -8.52
CA VAL A 341 -22.70 13.84 -9.42
C VAL A 341 -23.64 12.91 -8.63
N LEU A 342 -23.13 12.24 -7.59
CA LEU A 342 -23.93 11.30 -6.80
C LEU A 342 -25.03 12.00 -6.00
N LYS A 343 -24.73 13.17 -5.44
CA LYS A 343 -25.71 13.97 -4.72
C LYS A 343 -26.86 14.38 -5.63
N ALA A 344 -26.57 14.77 -6.88
CA ALA A 344 -27.60 15.11 -7.86
C ALA A 344 -28.40 13.86 -8.29
N HIS A 345 -27.72 12.74 -8.57
CA HIS A 345 -28.36 11.48 -8.96
C HIS A 345 -29.32 10.95 -7.88
N LEU A 346 -28.91 10.98 -6.61
CA LEU A 346 -29.68 10.45 -5.48
C LEU A 346 -30.76 11.42 -4.99
N ALA A 347 -30.67 12.71 -5.31
CA ALA A 347 -31.72 13.69 -5.02
C ALA A 347 -32.89 13.66 -6.03
N GLY A 348 -32.69 13.03 -7.19
CA GLY A 348 -33.70 12.88 -8.24
C GLY A 348 -34.48 11.56 -8.22
N LYS A 349 -34.21 10.68 -7.25
CA LYS A 349 -34.93 9.40 -7.01
C LYS A 349 -35.84 9.53 -5.78
#